data_AF-A0AAN4YNC6-F1
#
_entry.id   AF-A0AAN4YNC6-F1
#
_cell.length_a   1.000
_cell.length_b   1.000
_cell.length_c   1.000
_cell.angle_alpha   90.00
_cell.angle_beta   90.00
_cell.angle_gamma   90.00
#
_symmetry.space_group_name_H-M   'P 1'
#
loop_
_entity.id
_entity.type
_entity.pdbx_description
1 polymer ?
#
loop_
_entity_poly.entity_id
_entity_poly.type
_entity_poly.pdbx_seq_one_letter_code
_entity_poly.pdbx_strand_id
1 'polypeptide(L)'
;MPSTAPVIRPKSQPVNAHKEESPISYDINIPYVDVNGETTARTRYPEYLPTWDKMWFDPLPPFHYDDPALRVEDRSKPNLLTPEAKVTEIQPKIGTIIEGVQLSQLSDAAKDELALLVSERKVVAFPAQDLIDAGPEAQEQFMRHFGKPNYQPVSGTVRGHPGFHIIHRDGNKEEISRFLSQRTTTTLWHQDVSYEIQPPSYVMLGLLEGPEVGGDTVFAATDMAYKYALFCSNLLIPQDYGD
;
A
#
# COMPACT_ATOMS: atom_id res chain seq x y z
N MET A 1 -2.11 23.91 9.38
CA MET A 1 -1.32 24.02 8.13
C MET A 1 -1.09 22.59 7.65
N PRO A 2 -1.63 22.16 6.49
CA PRO A 2 -1.39 20.82 5.99
C PRO A 2 0.12 20.60 5.80
N SER A 3 0.57 19.36 5.95
CA SER A 3 1.92 18.95 5.55
C SER A 3 2.19 19.48 4.16
N THR A 4 3.20 20.33 4.02
CA THR A 4 3.69 20.82 2.74
C THR A 4 4.15 19.62 1.91
N ALA A 5 3.83 19.63 0.61
CA ALA A 5 4.40 18.66 -0.33
C ALA A 5 5.94 18.72 -0.24
N PRO A 6 6.65 17.60 -0.36
CA PRO A 6 8.10 17.61 -0.30
C PRO A 6 8.70 18.53 -1.35
N VAL A 7 9.77 19.22 -0.97
CA VAL A 7 10.52 20.07 -1.90
C VAL A 7 11.66 19.27 -2.50
N ILE A 8 11.65 19.12 -3.83
CA ILE A 8 12.75 18.51 -4.60
C ILE A 8 13.88 19.55 -4.75
N ARG A 9 15.10 19.21 -4.32
CA ARG A 9 16.29 20.06 -4.56
C ARG A 9 17.17 19.49 -5.68
N PRO A 10 17.72 20.33 -6.57
CA PRO A 10 18.64 19.87 -7.60
C PRO A 10 19.91 19.24 -6.98
N LYS A 11 20.45 18.18 -7.63
CA LYS A 11 21.69 17.53 -7.20
C LYS A 11 22.83 18.57 -7.16
N SER A 12 23.35 18.90 -5.97
CA SER A 12 24.60 19.64 -5.84
C SER A 12 25.78 18.75 -6.26
N GLN A 13 26.74 19.30 -7.00
CA GLN A 13 27.99 18.61 -7.33
C GLN A 13 28.68 18.09 -6.05
N PRO A 14 29.16 16.83 -6.02
CA PRO A 14 29.82 16.30 -4.86
C PRO A 14 31.18 16.98 -4.69
N VAL A 15 31.39 17.61 -3.53
CA VAL A 15 32.72 17.98 -3.03
C VAL A 15 33.18 16.81 -2.18
N ASN A 16 34.27 16.17 -2.61
CA ASN A 16 34.99 15.03 -2.02
C ASN A 16 34.54 13.62 -2.42
N ALA A 17 35.36 13.00 -3.28
CA ALA A 17 35.34 11.59 -3.61
C ALA A 17 35.91 10.76 -2.45
N HIS A 18 35.08 10.38 -1.50
CA HIS A 18 35.30 9.13 -0.78
C HIS A 18 34.89 7.98 -1.70
N LYS A 19 35.61 6.86 -1.65
CA LYS A 19 35.28 5.62 -2.37
C LYS A 19 33.83 5.28 -2.01
N GLU A 20 32.90 5.33 -2.98
CA GLU A 20 31.49 5.02 -2.75
C GLU A 20 31.41 3.57 -2.24
N GLU A 21 31.24 3.41 -0.93
CA GLU A 21 30.76 2.15 -0.39
C GLU A 21 29.36 1.94 -0.94
N SER A 22 29.11 0.76 -1.51
CA SER A 22 27.78 0.42 -2.01
C SER A 22 26.77 0.61 -0.88
N PRO A 23 25.70 1.41 -1.07
CA PRO A 23 24.75 1.67 -0.01
C PRO A 23 24.17 0.34 0.50
N ILE A 24 24.21 0.14 1.81
CA ILE A 24 23.56 -1.02 2.44
C ILE A 24 22.06 -0.77 2.37
N SER A 25 21.41 -1.36 1.38
CA SER A 25 19.96 -1.48 1.34
C SER A 25 19.46 -2.39 2.46
N TYR A 26 18.50 -1.90 3.24
CA TYR A 26 17.68 -2.71 4.16
C TYR A 26 16.29 -3.03 3.57
N ASP A 27 15.93 -2.41 2.45
CA ASP A 27 14.69 -2.70 1.73
C ASP A 27 14.96 -3.65 0.57
N ILE A 28 14.47 -4.87 0.70
CA ILE A 28 14.59 -5.92 -0.31
C ILE A 28 13.71 -5.66 -1.55
N ASN A 29 12.83 -4.67 -1.49
CA ASN A 29 11.84 -4.43 -2.53
C ASN A 29 12.29 -3.44 -3.59
N ILE A 30 13.45 -2.77 -3.43
CA ILE A 30 13.92 -1.81 -4.42
C ILE A 30 15.44 -1.89 -4.53
N PRO A 31 16.01 -1.99 -5.75
CA PRO A 31 17.43 -1.74 -5.93
C PRO A 31 17.72 -0.27 -5.63
N TYR A 32 18.63 0.02 -4.68
CA TYR A 32 19.08 1.39 -4.37
C TYR A 32 20.06 1.94 -5.43
N VAL A 33 19.76 1.66 -6.69
CA VAL A 33 20.44 2.16 -7.88
C VAL A 33 19.37 2.58 -8.87
N ASP A 34 19.67 3.59 -9.70
CA ASP A 34 18.76 3.98 -10.78
C ASP A 34 18.52 2.78 -11.69
N VAL A 35 17.26 2.54 -12.04
CA VAL A 35 16.87 1.44 -12.93
C VAL A 35 17.59 1.62 -14.27
N ASN A 36 18.24 0.57 -14.76
CA ASN A 36 19.05 0.65 -15.98
C ASN A 36 18.17 0.90 -17.22
N GLY A 37 18.80 1.30 -18.33
CA GLY A 37 18.09 1.58 -19.58
C GLY A 37 17.37 0.36 -20.19
N GLU A 38 17.83 -0.86 -19.86
CA GLU A 38 17.24 -2.11 -20.35
C GLU A 38 15.89 -2.42 -19.67
N THR A 39 15.80 -2.24 -18.35
CA THR A 39 14.53 -2.39 -17.61
C THR A 39 13.53 -1.32 -18.05
N THR A 40 13.99 -0.09 -18.27
CA THR A 40 13.15 1.00 -18.82
C THR A 40 12.57 0.66 -20.20
N ALA A 41 13.35 0.00 -21.06
CA ALA A 41 12.90 -0.39 -22.39
C ALA A 41 11.97 -1.61 -22.40
N ARG A 42 11.93 -2.40 -21.31
CA ARG A 42 11.21 -3.67 -21.23
C ARG A 42 9.86 -3.58 -20.51
N THR A 43 9.74 -2.70 -19.51
CA THR A 43 8.50 -2.54 -18.75
C THR A 43 7.40 -1.89 -19.58
N ARG A 44 6.15 -2.31 -19.37
CA ARG A 44 4.97 -1.62 -19.92
C ARG A 44 4.72 -0.26 -19.25
N TYR A 45 5.23 -0.05 -18.04
CA TYR A 45 4.90 1.08 -17.17
C TYR A 45 6.14 1.88 -16.73
N PRO A 46 6.92 2.44 -17.68
CA PRO A 46 8.18 3.13 -17.37
C PRO A 46 7.99 4.35 -16.46
N GLU A 47 6.82 4.98 -16.46
CA GLU A 47 6.46 6.11 -15.61
C GLU A 47 6.37 5.76 -14.13
N TYR A 48 6.26 4.48 -13.76
CA TYR A 48 6.24 4.01 -12.37
C TYR A 48 7.62 3.56 -11.86
N LEU A 49 8.67 3.69 -12.68
CA LEU A 49 10.01 3.31 -12.23
C LEU A 49 10.47 4.23 -11.08
N PRO A 50 11.14 3.66 -10.06
CA PRO A 50 11.55 4.42 -8.89
C PRO A 50 12.59 5.47 -9.23
N THR A 51 12.45 6.61 -8.57
CA THR A 51 13.42 7.70 -8.56
C THR A 51 13.90 7.96 -7.15
N TRP A 52 15.14 8.41 -7.03
CA TRP A 52 15.84 8.68 -5.76
C TRP A 52 16.10 10.18 -5.57
N ASP A 53 15.15 11.01 -6.02
CA ASP A 53 15.26 12.46 -5.91
C ASP A 53 15.36 12.89 -4.44
N LYS A 54 16.25 13.85 -4.15
CA LYS A 54 16.42 14.36 -2.78
C LYS A 54 15.21 15.21 -2.39
N MET A 55 14.39 14.65 -1.52
CA MET A 55 13.21 15.29 -0.95
C MET A 55 13.47 15.75 0.48
N TRP A 56 12.83 16.85 0.87
CA TRP A 56 12.82 17.34 2.24
C TRP A 56 11.39 17.46 2.75
N PHE A 57 11.16 17.01 3.98
CA PHE A 57 9.86 17.01 4.64
C PHE A 57 9.92 17.89 5.88
N ASP A 58 8.92 18.73 6.05
CA ASP A 58 8.69 19.40 7.32
C ASP A 58 8.14 18.40 8.35
N PRO A 59 8.32 18.62 9.66
CA PRO A 59 7.72 17.78 10.69
C PRO A 59 6.20 17.66 10.46
N LEU A 60 5.68 16.43 10.44
CA LEU A 60 4.26 16.17 10.18
C LEU A 60 3.41 16.62 11.38
N PRO A 61 2.64 17.73 11.28
CA PRO A 61 1.78 18.14 12.38
C PRO A 61 0.52 17.26 12.42
N PRO A 62 -0.09 17.09 13.61
CA PRO A 62 -1.40 16.46 13.69
C PRO A 62 -2.43 17.18 12.82
N PHE A 63 -3.34 16.43 12.22
CA PHE A 63 -4.39 16.95 11.34
C PHE A 63 -5.72 16.28 11.61
N HIS A 64 -6.80 17.00 11.31
CA HIS A 64 -8.15 16.43 11.36
C HIS A 64 -8.39 15.55 10.13
N TYR A 65 -9.04 14.42 10.34
CA TYR A 65 -9.33 13.43 9.31
C TYR A 65 -10.80 13.03 9.35
N ASP A 66 -11.49 13.26 8.24
CA ASP A 66 -12.90 12.93 8.03
C ASP A 66 -13.02 11.66 7.19
N ASP A 67 -13.20 10.51 7.85
CA ASP A 67 -13.29 9.20 7.19
C ASP A 67 -14.49 9.14 6.22
N PRO A 68 -14.27 8.93 4.90
CA PRO A 68 -15.35 8.81 3.92
C PRO A 68 -16.38 7.73 4.26
N ALA A 69 -15.97 6.64 4.93
CA ALA A 69 -16.88 5.57 5.32
C ALA A 69 -18.01 6.04 6.25
N LEU A 70 -17.78 7.10 7.03
CA LEU A 70 -18.76 7.66 7.96
C LEU A 70 -19.83 8.51 7.28
N ARG A 71 -19.65 8.86 6.00
CA ARG A 71 -20.62 9.62 5.20
C ARG A 71 -21.71 8.74 4.60
N VAL A 72 -21.53 7.42 4.63
CA VAL A 72 -22.45 6.47 3.99
C VAL A 72 -23.66 6.21 4.88
N GLU A 73 -24.84 6.61 4.38
CA GLU A 73 -26.12 6.37 5.06
C GLU A 73 -26.73 5.02 4.66
N ASP A 74 -26.69 4.68 3.37
CA ASP A 74 -27.22 3.41 2.85
C ASP A 74 -26.15 2.31 2.86
N ARG A 75 -26.28 1.37 3.82
CA ARG A 75 -25.32 0.27 3.99
C ARG A 75 -25.38 -0.79 2.88
N SER A 76 -26.39 -0.75 1.99
CA SER A 76 -26.48 -1.63 0.82
C SER A 76 -25.50 -1.25 -0.30
N LYS A 77 -24.92 -0.03 -0.22
CA LYS A 77 -23.90 0.48 -1.13
C LYS A 77 -24.36 0.49 -2.61
N PRO A 78 -25.50 1.12 -2.93
CA PRO A 78 -26.10 1.04 -4.26
C PRO A 78 -25.30 1.74 -5.37
N ASN A 79 -24.41 2.67 -5.04
CA ASN A 79 -23.59 3.38 -6.02
C ASN A 79 -22.32 2.59 -6.39
N LEU A 80 -21.82 1.74 -5.49
CA LEU A 80 -20.69 0.84 -5.72
C LEU A 80 -21.12 -0.53 -6.24
N LEU A 81 -22.17 -1.12 -5.64
CA LEU A 81 -22.64 -2.48 -5.91
C LEU A 81 -23.81 -2.44 -6.90
N THR A 82 -23.52 -2.05 -8.14
CA THR A 82 -24.51 -2.02 -9.21
C THR A 82 -24.95 -3.45 -9.60
N PRO A 83 -26.06 -3.62 -10.34
CA PRO A 83 -26.50 -4.95 -10.80
C PRO A 83 -25.46 -5.71 -11.63
N GLU A 84 -24.52 -5.02 -12.26
CA GLU A 84 -23.41 -5.59 -13.04
C GLU A 84 -22.25 -6.05 -12.15
N ALA A 85 -22.18 -5.57 -10.90
CA ALA A 85 -21.12 -5.92 -9.97
C ALA A 85 -21.30 -7.35 -9.45
N LYS A 86 -20.27 -8.17 -9.61
CA LYS A 86 -20.20 -9.51 -9.01
C LYS A 86 -19.32 -9.48 -7.77
N VAL A 87 -19.90 -9.82 -6.63
CA VAL A 87 -19.24 -9.80 -5.33
C VAL A 87 -18.95 -11.22 -4.87
N THR A 88 -17.67 -11.51 -4.58
CA THR A 88 -17.23 -12.81 -4.06
C THR A 88 -16.45 -12.63 -2.78
N GLU A 89 -16.90 -13.23 -1.68
CA GLU A 89 -16.16 -13.20 -0.41
C GLU A 89 -15.01 -14.22 -0.43
N ILE A 90 -13.81 -13.80 -0.01
CA ILE A 90 -12.62 -14.68 0.05
C ILE A 90 -12.62 -15.46 1.37
N GLN A 91 -12.83 -14.77 2.50
CA GLN A 91 -12.92 -15.35 3.82
C GLN A 91 -14.12 -14.78 4.60
N PRO A 92 -14.62 -15.45 5.65
CA PRO A 92 -15.83 -15.02 6.35
C PRO A 92 -15.78 -13.63 7.00
N LYS A 93 -14.59 -13.09 7.27
CA LYS A 93 -14.39 -11.82 8.01
C LYS A 93 -13.39 -10.85 7.36
N ILE A 94 -12.79 -11.24 6.24
CA ILE A 94 -11.80 -10.44 5.53
C ILE A 94 -11.81 -10.81 4.04
N GLY A 95 -11.57 -9.84 3.18
CA GLY A 95 -11.38 -10.09 1.76
C GLY A 95 -12.71 -10.21 1.01
N THR A 96 -12.82 -9.39 -0.02
CA THR A 96 -13.91 -9.43 -1.01
C THR A 96 -13.32 -9.11 -2.38
N ILE A 97 -13.71 -9.85 -3.40
CA ILE A 97 -13.41 -9.56 -4.81
C ILE A 97 -14.66 -8.93 -5.42
N ILE A 98 -14.50 -7.81 -6.13
CA ILE A 98 -15.56 -7.16 -6.90
C ILE A 98 -15.16 -7.14 -8.36
N GLU A 99 -15.93 -7.82 -9.20
CA GLU A 99 -15.80 -7.79 -10.66
C GLU A 99 -16.90 -6.91 -11.26
N GLY A 100 -16.67 -6.36 -12.46
CA GLY A 100 -17.66 -5.55 -13.17
C GLY A 100 -17.71 -4.07 -12.78
N VAL A 101 -16.83 -3.62 -11.89
CA VAL A 101 -16.71 -2.22 -11.43
C VAL A 101 -15.34 -1.66 -11.83
N GLN A 102 -15.31 -0.47 -12.44
CA GLN A 102 -14.08 0.27 -12.73
C GLN A 102 -13.89 1.40 -11.73
N LEU A 103 -12.77 1.40 -11.01
CA LEU A 103 -12.45 2.40 -9.99
C LEU A 103 -12.37 3.82 -10.57
N SER A 104 -11.92 3.94 -11.81
CA SER A 104 -11.84 5.21 -12.55
C SER A 104 -13.20 5.87 -12.81
N GLN A 105 -14.29 5.10 -12.74
CA GLN A 105 -15.65 5.55 -13.06
C GLN A 105 -16.49 5.81 -11.81
N LEU A 106 -15.95 5.61 -10.61
CA LEU A 106 -16.68 5.79 -9.38
C LEU A 106 -17.03 7.27 -9.14
N SER A 107 -18.30 7.50 -8.83
CA SER A 107 -18.74 8.77 -8.24
C SER A 107 -18.19 8.91 -6.82
N ASP A 108 -18.23 10.12 -6.28
CA ASP A 108 -17.78 10.38 -4.90
C ASP A 108 -18.61 9.59 -3.87
N ALA A 109 -19.91 9.42 -4.11
CA ALA A 109 -20.76 8.56 -3.28
C ALA A 109 -20.33 7.08 -3.36
N ALA A 110 -19.98 6.58 -4.55
CA ALA A 110 -19.48 5.21 -4.69
C ALA A 110 -18.11 5.02 -4.04
N LYS A 111 -17.25 6.05 -4.02
CA LYS A 111 -15.98 6.03 -3.28
C LYS A 111 -16.18 6.04 -1.76
N ASP A 112 -17.16 6.79 -1.25
CA ASP A 112 -17.55 6.73 0.16
C ASP A 112 -18.05 5.32 0.53
N GLU A 113 -18.87 4.71 -0.32
CA GLU A 113 -19.34 3.33 -0.16
C GLU A 113 -18.21 2.30 -0.25
N LEU A 114 -17.20 2.54 -1.08
CA LEU A 114 -15.98 1.74 -1.14
C LEU A 114 -15.19 1.83 0.16
N ALA A 115 -15.04 3.03 0.72
CA ALA A 115 -14.42 3.22 2.04
C ALA A 115 -15.16 2.42 3.12
N LEU A 116 -16.50 2.47 3.13
CA LEU A 116 -17.32 1.65 4.05
C LEU A 116 -17.08 0.15 3.84
N LEU A 117 -17.09 -0.33 2.59
CA LEU A 117 -16.85 -1.75 2.30
C LEU A 117 -15.46 -2.19 2.76
N VAL A 118 -14.42 -1.39 2.52
CA VAL A 118 -13.05 -1.65 2.99
C VAL A 118 -13.03 -1.70 4.53
N SER A 119 -13.73 -0.80 5.23
CA SER A 119 -13.79 -0.85 6.69
C SER A 119 -14.44 -2.15 7.22
N GLU A 120 -15.45 -2.67 6.52
CA GLU A 120 -16.17 -3.90 6.88
C GLU A 120 -15.32 -5.14 6.54
N ARG A 121 -14.73 -5.17 5.35
CA ARG A 121 -14.06 -6.35 4.75
C ARG A 121 -12.55 -6.34 4.87
N LYS A 122 -11.95 -5.27 5.38
CA LYS A 122 -10.50 -5.00 5.57
C LYS A 122 -9.68 -4.91 4.28
N VAL A 123 -9.99 -5.76 3.30
CA VAL A 123 -9.35 -5.81 1.99
C VAL A 123 -10.43 -6.05 0.94
N VAL A 124 -10.40 -5.24 -0.12
CA VAL A 124 -11.27 -5.40 -1.30
C VAL A 124 -10.39 -5.39 -2.54
N ALA A 125 -10.54 -6.39 -3.40
CA ALA A 125 -9.76 -6.54 -4.61
C ALA A 125 -10.64 -6.32 -5.85
N PHE A 126 -10.11 -5.58 -6.81
CA PHE A 126 -10.76 -5.27 -8.09
C PHE A 126 -9.85 -5.79 -9.21
N PRO A 127 -10.21 -6.89 -9.90
CA PRO A 127 -9.46 -7.34 -11.07
C PRO A 127 -9.75 -6.46 -12.29
N ALA A 128 -8.86 -6.50 -13.27
CA ALA A 128 -9.01 -5.86 -14.59
C ALA A 128 -9.40 -4.37 -14.52
N GLN A 129 -8.55 -3.56 -13.86
CA GLN A 129 -8.78 -2.13 -13.67
C GLN A 129 -8.02 -1.28 -14.69
N ASP A 130 -8.74 -0.37 -15.36
CA ASP A 130 -8.17 0.62 -16.28
C ASP A 130 -7.41 1.75 -15.56
N LEU A 131 -7.67 1.92 -14.26
CA LEU A 131 -7.03 2.95 -13.43
C LEU A 131 -5.49 2.78 -13.39
N ILE A 132 -5.01 1.55 -13.54
CA ILE A 132 -3.57 1.27 -13.62
C ILE A 132 -2.97 1.88 -14.90
N ASP A 133 -3.62 1.63 -16.03
CA ASP A 133 -3.21 2.12 -17.35
C ASP A 133 -3.40 3.65 -17.50
N ALA A 134 -4.26 4.26 -16.68
CA ALA A 134 -4.48 5.71 -16.66
C ALA A 134 -3.29 6.52 -16.08
N GLY A 135 -2.33 5.85 -15.45
CA GLY A 135 -1.08 6.45 -14.99
C GLY A 135 -1.09 6.97 -13.54
N PRO A 136 0.08 7.37 -13.00
CA PRO A 136 0.23 7.72 -11.58
C PRO A 136 -0.64 8.89 -11.12
N GLU A 137 -0.83 9.91 -11.97
CA GLU A 137 -1.69 11.07 -11.64
C GLU A 137 -3.15 10.65 -11.42
N ALA A 138 -3.70 9.77 -12.27
CA ALA A 138 -5.07 9.31 -12.13
C ALA A 138 -5.28 8.54 -10.81
N GLN A 139 -4.31 7.69 -10.46
CA GLN A 139 -4.28 6.96 -9.20
C GLN A 139 -4.16 7.89 -7.98
N GLU A 140 -3.31 8.91 -8.05
CA GLU A 140 -3.18 9.90 -6.99
C GLU A 140 -4.48 10.69 -6.80
N GLN A 141 -5.09 11.15 -7.89
CA GLN A 141 -6.38 11.87 -7.84
C GLN A 141 -7.51 11.00 -7.28
N PHE A 142 -7.55 9.71 -7.64
CA PHE A 142 -8.48 8.76 -7.05
C PHE A 142 -8.28 8.65 -5.53
N MET A 143 -7.03 8.48 -5.09
CA MET A 143 -6.70 8.31 -3.67
C MET A 143 -6.92 9.56 -2.82
N ARG A 144 -6.86 10.76 -3.41
CA ARG A 144 -7.15 12.02 -2.70
C ARG A 144 -8.56 12.09 -2.10
N HIS A 145 -9.52 11.31 -2.64
CA HIS A 145 -10.85 11.19 -2.06
C HIS A 145 -10.82 10.60 -0.63
N PHE A 146 -9.89 9.68 -0.39
CA PHE A 146 -9.77 8.94 0.87
C PHE A 146 -8.93 9.68 1.92
N GLY A 147 -8.29 10.78 1.55
CA GLY A 147 -7.49 11.61 2.45
C GLY A 147 -6.31 12.27 1.75
N LYS A 148 -5.48 12.96 2.55
CA LYS A 148 -4.22 13.50 2.04
C LYS A 148 -3.25 12.36 1.73
N PRO A 149 -2.35 12.51 0.74
CA PRO A 149 -1.25 11.57 0.54
C PRO A 149 -0.38 11.44 1.79
N ASN A 150 0.02 10.21 2.12
CA ASN A 150 1.10 9.94 3.06
C ASN A 150 2.43 9.89 2.27
N TYR A 151 3.47 10.53 2.79
CA TYR A 151 4.77 10.58 2.13
C TYR A 151 5.79 9.81 2.98
N GLN A 152 6.36 8.74 2.41
CA GLN A 152 7.27 7.87 3.13
C GLN A 152 8.73 8.21 2.78
N PRO A 153 9.57 8.62 3.75
CA PRO A 153 10.95 9.01 3.47
C PRO A 153 11.93 7.83 3.33
N VAL A 154 11.43 6.61 3.18
CA VAL A 154 12.22 5.37 3.32
C VAL A 154 12.48 4.63 2.00
N SER A 155 11.76 4.98 0.93
CA SER A 155 11.80 4.28 -0.35
C SER A 155 11.94 5.24 -1.53
N GLY A 156 12.30 4.70 -2.70
CA GLY A 156 12.17 5.42 -3.96
C GLY A 156 10.71 5.77 -4.25
N THR A 157 10.49 6.86 -4.99
CA THR A 157 9.15 7.35 -5.34
C THR A 157 8.95 7.41 -6.85
N VAL A 158 7.70 7.53 -7.28
CA VAL A 158 7.37 7.86 -8.68
C VAL A 158 7.71 9.33 -8.94
N ARG A 159 8.34 9.60 -10.09
CA ARG A 159 8.72 10.98 -10.49
C ARG A 159 7.48 11.88 -10.52
N GLY A 160 7.52 12.99 -9.77
CA GLY A 160 6.39 13.93 -9.68
C GLY A 160 5.26 13.49 -8.75
N HIS A 161 5.27 12.24 -8.27
CA HIS A 161 4.24 11.66 -7.42
C HIS A 161 4.85 11.06 -6.13
N PRO A 162 5.31 11.92 -5.20
CA PRO A 162 6.07 11.48 -4.02
C PRO A 162 5.24 10.68 -3.01
N GLY A 163 3.91 10.62 -3.17
CA GLY A 163 3.02 9.80 -2.33
C GLY A 163 3.02 8.32 -2.68
N PHE A 164 3.68 7.92 -3.77
CA PHE A 164 3.80 6.51 -4.15
C PHE A 164 4.92 5.81 -3.40
N HIS A 165 4.63 4.60 -2.94
CA HIS A 165 5.62 3.61 -2.52
C HIS A 165 5.70 2.54 -3.60
N ILE A 166 6.89 2.35 -4.20
CA ILE A 166 7.10 1.40 -5.30
C ILE A 166 7.73 0.11 -4.78
N ILE A 167 7.17 -1.03 -5.17
CA ILE A 167 7.75 -2.36 -4.93
C ILE A 167 8.30 -2.86 -6.28
N HIS A 168 9.62 -2.86 -6.44
CA HIS A 168 10.32 -3.21 -7.69
C HIS A 168 11.46 -4.21 -7.46
N ARG A 169 11.19 -5.49 -7.71
CA ARG A 169 12.15 -6.59 -7.47
C ARG A 169 12.93 -7.06 -8.71
N ASP A 170 12.99 -6.26 -9.77
CA ASP A 170 13.88 -6.54 -10.90
C ASP A 170 15.29 -6.01 -10.59
N GLY A 171 16.32 -6.74 -11.01
CA GLY A 171 17.71 -6.29 -10.87
C GLY A 171 18.30 -6.22 -9.45
N ASN A 172 17.66 -6.82 -8.43
CA ASN A 172 18.09 -6.75 -7.02
C ASN A 172 18.51 -8.11 -6.42
N LYS A 173 19.06 -9.02 -7.24
CA LYS A 173 19.38 -10.40 -6.83
C LYS A 173 20.41 -10.44 -5.70
N GLU A 174 21.40 -9.57 -5.75
CA GLU A 174 22.47 -9.46 -4.77
C GLU A 174 21.95 -8.94 -3.43
N GLU A 175 21.04 -7.96 -3.43
CA GLU A 175 20.34 -7.47 -2.23
C GLU A 175 19.53 -8.59 -1.58
N ILE A 176 18.74 -9.33 -2.37
CA ILE A 176 17.94 -10.45 -1.87
C ILE A 176 18.84 -11.54 -1.28
N SER A 177 19.93 -11.90 -1.98
CA SER A 177 20.88 -12.93 -1.52
C SER A 177 21.53 -12.52 -0.19
N ARG A 178 21.96 -11.26 -0.06
CA ARG A 178 22.53 -10.71 1.18
C ARG A 178 21.51 -10.69 2.31
N PHE A 179 20.26 -10.31 2.05
CA PHE A 179 19.20 -10.36 3.07
C PHE A 179 18.96 -11.79 3.57
N LEU A 180 18.88 -12.75 2.64
CA LEU A 180 18.67 -14.17 2.94
C LEU A 180 19.89 -14.85 3.58
N SER A 181 21.07 -14.23 3.57
CA SER A 181 22.23 -14.73 4.34
C SER A 181 22.02 -14.62 5.85
N GLN A 182 21.11 -13.75 6.31
CA GLN A 182 20.80 -13.50 7.72
C GLN A 182 19.36 -13.86 8.11
N ARG A 183 18.51 -14.21 7.14
CA ARG A 183 17.07 -14.47 7.33
C ARG A 183 16.64 -15.70 6.55
N THR A 184 15.71 -16.47 7.10
CA THR A 184 15.18 -17.67 6.44
C THR A 184 14.03 -17.37 5.46
N THR A 185 13.44 -16.18 5.53
CA THR A 185 12.31 -15.77 4.68
C THR A 185 12.35 -14.27 4.42
N THR A 186 11.79 -13.86 3.28
CA THR A 186 11.50 -12.46 2.94
C THR A 186 10.11 -12.00 3.42
N THR A 187 9.30 -12.91 3.98
CA THR A 187 7.96 -12.60 4.49
C THR A 187 8.04 -11.91 5.84
N LEU A 188 7.35 -10.76 5.96
CA LEU A 188 7.22 -10.00 7.21
C LEU A 188 5.77 -9.56 7.41
N TRP A 189 5.21 -9.90 8.58
CA TRP A 189 3.95 -9.32 9.04
C TRP A 189 4.20 -7.91 9.57
N HIS A 190 3.48 -6.93 9.05
CA HIS A 190 3.58 -5.54 9.49
C HIS A 190 2.27 -4.78 9.23
N GLN A 191 2.19 -3.59 9.80
CA GLN A 191 1.28 -2.53 9.40
C GLN A 191 2.12 -1.36 8.91
N ASP A 192 1.75 -0.81 7.75
CA ASP A 192 2.46 0.29 7.10
C ASP A 192 2.58 1.51 8.01
N VAL A 193 3.80 2.07 8.07
CA VAL A 193 4.11 3.35 8.72
C VAL A 193 3.57 3.46 10.17
N SER A 194 3.54 2.34 10.89
CA SER A 194 3.01 2.25 12.26
C SER A 194 3.81 3.04 13.31
N TYR A 195 4.95 3.64 12.90
CA TYR A 195 5.74 4.55 13.74
C TYR A 195 5.25 6.00 13.71
N GLU A 196 4.36 6.38 12.79
CA GLU A 196 3.75 7.72 12.76
C GLU A 196 2.63 7.85 13.81
N ILE A 197 2.42 9.07 14.30
CA ILE A 197 1.31 9.37 15.24
C ILE A 197 -0.06 9.16 14.56
N GLN A 198 -0.15 9.44 13.26
CA GLN A 198 -1.35 9.23 12.45
C GLN A 198 -0.98 8.39 11.20
N PRO A 199 -0.86 7.06 11.34
CA PRO A 199 -0.55 6.17 10.23
C PRO A 199 -1.61 6.22 9.11
N PRO A 200 -1.29 5.75 7.89
CA PRO A 200 -2.23 5.68 6.78
C PRO A 200 -3.52 4.92 7.13
N SER A 201 -4.67 5.48 6.73
CA SER A 201 -5.99 4.87 6.91
C SER A 201 -6.37 3.92 5.77
N TYR A 202 -6.08 4.32 4.54
CA TYR A 202 -6.37 3.57 3.31
C TYR A 202 -5.10 3.45 2.47
N VAL A 203 -4.89 2.25 1.90
CA VAL A 203 -3.79 1.96 0.99
C VAL A 203 -4.39 1.33 -0.27
N MET A 204 -3.99 1.83 -1.44
CA MET A 204 -4.26 1.21 -2.72
C MET A 204 -2.98 0.54 -3.21
N LEU A 205 -3.07 -0.76 -3.50
CA LEU A 205 -1.98 -1.55 -4.05
C LEU A 205 -2.36 -1.99 -5.45
N GLY A 206 -1.60 -1.53 -6.46
CA GLY A 206 -1.75 -1.90 -7.85
C GLY A 206 -0.66 -2.86 -8.31
N LEU A 207 -1.03 -3.97 -8.95
CA LEU A 207 -0.07 -4.86 -9.60
C LEU A 207 0.18 -4.37 -11.04
N LEU A 208 1.37 -3.81 -11.27
CA LEU A 208 1.80 -3.36 -12.61
C LEU A 208 2.29 -4.55 -13.43
N GLU A 209 3.30 -5.24 -12.94
CA GLU A 209 3.90 -6.41 -13.56
C GLU A 209 4.25 -7.42 -12.46
N GLY A 210 3.97 -8.70 -12.71
CA GLY A 210 4.19 -9.78 -11.75
C GLY A 210 4.49 -11.10 -12.45
N PRO A 211 5.03 -12.10 -11.71
CA PRO A 211 5.25 -13.43 -12.25
C PRO A 211 3.92 -14.14 -12.51
N GLU A 212 3.94 -15.18 -13.36
CA GLU A 212 2.77 -16.03 -13.59
C GLU A 212 2.35 -16.80 -12.31
N VAL A 213 3.32 -17.13 -11.45
CA VAL A 213 3.10 -17.83 -10.18
C VAL A 213 4.00 -17.24 -9.08
N GLY A 214 3.44 -17.11 -7.88
CA GLY A 214 4.11 -16.58 -6.69
C GLY A 214 4.01 -15.06 -6.58
N GLY A 215 4.44 -14.50 -5.44
CA GLY A 215 4.29 -13.06 -5.15
C GLY A 215 2.99 -12.71 -4.44
N ASP A 216 2.27 -13.69 -3.91
CA ASP A 216 1.04 -13.49 -3.16
C ASP A 216 1.24 -12.54 -1.98
N THR A 217 0.25 -11.67 -1.77
CA THR A 217 0.17 -10.81 -0.58
C THR A 217 -0.92 -11.34 0.35
N VAL A 218 -0.55 -11.65 1.59
CA VAL A 218 -1.46 -12.20 2.59
C VAL A 218 -1.78 -11.14 3.63
N PHE A 219 -3.05 -11.03 4.00
CA PHE A 219 -3.56 -10.08 4.98
C PHE A 219 -4.12 -10.79 6.21
N ALA A 220 -4.07 -10.12 7.37
CA ALA A 220 -4.65 -10.60 8.62
C ALA A 220 -5.62 -9.57 9.21
N ALA A 221 -6.79 -10.03 9.67
CA ALA A 221 -7.78 -9.20 10.36
C ALA A 221 -7.42 -9.08 11.85
N THR A 222 -6.72 -8.01 12.23
CA THR A 222 -6.25 -7.78 13.61
C THR A 222 -7.39 -7.51 14.59
N ASP A 223 -8.50 -6.91 14.13
CA ASP A 223 -9.71 -6.72 14.97
C ASP A 223 -10.36 -8.05 15.36
N MET A 224 -10.35 -9.03 14.45
CA MET A 224 -10.85 -10.37 14.73
C MET A 224 -9.92 -11.13 15.66
N ALA A 225 -8.59 -11.01 15.48
CA ALA A 225 -7.61 -11.59 16.39
C ALA A 225 -7.85 -11.10 17.83
N TYR A 226 -8.08 -9.81 18.01
CA TYR A 226 -8.42 -9.23 19.31
C TYR A 226 -9.73 -9.77 19.89
N LYS A 227 -10.81 -9.80 19.08
CA LYS A 227 -12.12 -10.33 19.51
C LYS A 227 -12.04 -11.80 19.96
N TYR A 228 -11.29 -12.63 19.23
CA TYR A 228 -11.16 -14.05 19.58
C TYR A 228 -10.24 -14.29 20.79
N ALA A 229 -9.20 -13.48 20.98
CA ALA A 229 -8.39 -13.54 22.18
C ALA A 229 -9.22 -13.27 23.45
N LEU A 230 -10.12 -12.29 23.41
CA LEU A 230 -11.06 -11.99 24.50
C LEU A 230 -12.11 -13.09 24.73
N PHE A 231 -12.52 -13.78 23.66
CA PHE A 231 -13.44 -14.91 23.80
C PHE A 231 -12.77 -16.09 24.52
N CYS A 232 -11.51 -16.39 24.19
CA CYS A 232 -10.74 -17.44 24.84
C CYS A 232 -10.42 -17.13 26.32
N SER A 233 -10.20 -15.87 26.69
CA SER A 233 -9.99 -15.51 28.11
C SER A 233 -11.24 -15.68 28.98
N ASN A 234 -12.43 -15.70 28.39
CA ASN A 234 -13.69 -15.97 29.09
C ASN A 234 -14.07 -17.46 29.10
N LEU A 235 -13.29 -18.31 28.42
CA LEU A 235 -13.43 -19.75 28.43
C LEU A 235 -12.48 -20.37 29.48
N LEU A 236 -12.67 -20.02 30.75
CA LEU A 236 -12.12 -20.82 31.84
C LEU A 236 -12.92 -22.13 31.88
N ILE A 237 -12.41 -23.16 31.21
CA ILE A 237 -12.89 -24.53 31.38
C ILE A 237 -12.66 -24.89 32.86
N PRO A 238 -13.70 -25.23 33.64
CA PRO A 238 -13.49 -25.78 34.98
C PRO A 238 -12.61 -27.02 34.82
N GLN A 239 -11.42 -27.00 35.43
CA GLN A 239 -10.73 -28.26 35.65
C GLN A 239 -11.49 -28.99 36.75
N ASP A 240 -12.36 -29.91 36.34
CA ASP A 240 -12.82 -30.98 37.22
C ASP A 240 -11.60 -31.85 37.56
N TYR A 241 -10.93 -31.50 38.66
CA TYR A 241 -10.11 -32.46 39.38
C TYR A 241 -11.07 -33.38 40.14
N GLY A 242 -11.43 -34.49 39.51
CA GLY A 242 -12.08 -35.60 40.20
C GLY A 242 -11.06 -36.37 41.03
N ASP A 243 -11.29 -36.43 42.34
CA ASP A 243 -10.79 -37.46 43.25
C ASP A 243 -11.81 -38.61 43.36
#